data_AF-A0A2Z6AZ07-F1
#
_entry.id   AF-A0A2Z6AZ07-F1
#
_cell.length_a   1.000
_cell.length_b   1.000
_cell.length_c   1.000
_cell.angle_alpha   90.00
_cell.angle_beta   90.00
_cell.angle_gamma   90.00
#
_symmetry.space_group_name_H-M   'P 1'
#
loop_
_entity.id
_entity.type
_entity.pdbx_description
1 polymer ?
#
loop_
_entity_poly.entity_id
_entity_poly.type
_entity_poly.pdbx_seq_one_letter_code
_entity_poly.pdbx_strand_id
1 'polypeptide(L)'
;MANPKHLEILLTGVTKWNKWRDDNPHITPDLSGANLQGKNLQKVNFQDALIGKANLKNANLDDANLQGAYLAQTNLKYARLWNANLQAAELPAANLEKAEIPRSNLKNANLSCANLKGADMGSANLKRTLLMDTRVQKTNFRGAQLDEADVRNISYKQWGISRGGYRDIELGNCHGSQQFRRFAMDQDFIEEFRVHNKHWRFWLLYIPWLILCDCGRSFMLWLGWCIAAAVGFAFAYEHIGVDAFHLSNGLAWNFDTLLYYSTVTITTLGFGDVTPITAQAKHWVMAEVILGYILLGGLISIMSTKLTRRSG
;
A
#
# COMPACT_ATOMS: atom_id res chain seq x y z
N MET A 1 22.84 -12.06 -26.82
CA MET A 1 23.45 -13.18 -26.07
C MET A 1 24.76 -12.64 -25.55
N ALA A 2 25.11 -12.91 -24.29
CA ALA A 2 26.25 -12.27 -23.64
C ALA A 2 27.54 -12.48 -24.43
N ASN A 3 28.42 -11.47 -24.44
CA ASN A 3 29.74 -11.62 -25.03
C ASN A 3 30.56 -12.61 -24.17
N PRO A 4 31.04 -13.73 -24.74
CA PRO A 4 31.73 -14.77 -23.98
C PRO A 4 32.98 -14.24 -23.26
N LYS A 5 33.74 -13.33 -23.89
CA LYS A 5 34.96 -12.75 -23.30
C LYS A 5 34.63 -11.89 -22.08
N HIS A 6 33.59 -11.06 -22.17
CA HIS A 6 33.16 -10.25 -21.03
C HIS A 6 32.69 -11.13 -19.88
N LEU A 7 31.87 -12.14 -20.20
CA LEU A 7 31.39 -13.07 -19.18
C LEU A 7 32.54 -13.83 -18.51
N GLU A 8 33.53 -14.29 -19.28
CA GLU A 8 34.71 -14.96 -18.75
C GLU A 8 35.48 -14.06 -17.77
N ILE A 9 35.76 -12.82 -18.16
CA ILE A 9 36.45 -11.84 -17.30
C ILE A 9 35.66 -11.65 -16.00
N LEU A 10 34.35 -11.46 -16.07
CA LEU A 10 33.49 -11.30 -14.89
C LEU A 10 33.57 -12.53 -13.97
N LEU A 11 33.54 -13.73 -14.55
CA LEU A 11 33.60 -14.99 -13.81
C LEU A 11 34.95 -15.22 -13.13
N THR A 12 36.03 -14.57 -13.59
CA THR A 12 37.32 -14.60 -12.88
C THR A 12 37.32 -13.79 -11.57
N GLY A 13 36.33 -12.92 -11.36
CA GLY A 13 36.12 -12.18 -10.10
C GLY A 13 35.89 -10.67 -10.30
N VAL A 14 35.16 -10.06 -9.36
CA VAL A 14 34.80 -8.63 -9.41
C VAL A 14 36.02 -7.71 -9.43
N THR A 15 37.11 -8.06 -8.73
CA THR A 15 38.33 -7.26 -8.72
C THR A 15 39.00 -7.19 -10.08
N LYS A 16 39.10 -8.33 -10.78
CA LYS A 16 39.63 -8.41 -12.14
C LYS A 16 38.72 -7.71 -13.14
N TRP A 17 37.40 -7.88 -12.98
CA TRP A 17 36.41 -7.16 -13.78
C TRP A 17 36.55 -5.64 -13.64
N ASN A 18 36.60 -5.12 -12.41
CA ASN A 18 36.70 -3.69 -12.17
C ASN A 18 38.01 -3.13 -12.73
N LYS A 19 39.14 -3.83 -12.54
CA LYS A 19 40.41 -3.43 -13.18
C LYS A 19 40.29 -3.40 -14.70
N TRP A 20 39.68 -4.43 -15.30
CA TRP A 20 39.44 -4.45 -16.74
C TRP A 20 38.52 -3.29 -17.20
N ARG A 21 37.51 -2.90 -16.41
CA ARG A 21 36.67 -1.73 -16.68
C ARG A 21 37.48 -0.42 -16.65
N ASP A 22 38.37 -0.29 -15.67
CA ASP A 22 39.24 0.89 -15.54
C ASP A 22 40.21 1.00 -16.73
N ASP A 23 40.74 -0.14 -17.19
CA ASP A 23 41.62 -0.22 -18.36
C ASP A 23 40.85 -0.03 -19.69
N ASN A 24 39.52 -0.22 -19.70
CA ASN A 24 38.68 -0.21 -20.90
C ASN A 24 37.40 0.63 -20.74
N PRO A 25 37.51 1.94 -20.45
CA PRO A 25 36.35 2.78 -20.15
C PRO A 25 35.43 2.99 -21.37
N HIS A 26 35.98 2.90 -22.58
CA HIS A 26 35.23 3.09 -23.83
C HIS A 26 34.43 1.86 -24.27
N ILE A 27 34.68 0.70 -23.66
CA ILE A 27 33.98 -0.53 -24.02
C ILE A 27 32.65 -0.58 -23.26
N THR A 28 31.56 -0.84 -23.97
CA THR A 28 30.25 -1.16 -23.38
C THR A 28 30.18 -2.68 -23.14
N PRO A 29 30.20 -3.18 -21.89
CA PRO A 29 30.22 -4.62 -21.66
C PRO A 29 28.84 -5.24 -21.92
N ASP A 30 28.79 -6.19 -22.85
CA ASP A 30 27.58 -7.00 -23.08
C ASP A 30 27.55 -8.31 -22.27
N LEU A 31 26.65 -8.35 -21.30
CA LEU A 31 26.26 -9.47 -20.45
C LEU A 31 24.78 -9.87 -20.66
N SER A 32 24.19 -9.48 -21.80
CA SER A 32 22.75 -9.66 -22.07
C SER A 32 22.36 -11.14 -22.10
N GLY A 33 21.40 -11.53 -21.27
CA GLY A 33 20.98 -12.92 -21.12
C GLY A 33 21.95 -13.81 -20.36
N ALA A 34 23.01 -13.26 -19.75
CA ALA A 34 23.93 -14.05 -18.93
C ALA A 34 23.22 -14.67 -17.71
N ASN A 35 23.65 -15.86 -17.31
CA ASN A 35 23.22 -16.46 -16.05
C ASN A 35 24.19 -16.09 -14.93
N LEU A 36 23.77 -15.12 -14.11
CA LEU A 36 24.52 -14.59 -12.97
C LEU A 36 23.80 -14.86 -11.64
N GLN A 37 22.93 -15.88 -11.63
CA GLN A 37 22.12 -16.23 -10.46
C GLN A 37 23.00 -16.55 -9.25
N GLY A 38 22.69 -15.94 -8.10
CA GLY A 38 23.38 -16.17 -6.84
C GLY A 38 24.84 -15.71 -6.80
N LYS A 39 25.34 -15.01 -7.83
CA LYS A 39 26.73 -14.56 -7.88
C LYS A 39 26.97 -13.45 -6.87
N ASN A 40 28.17 -13.46 -6.27
CA ASN A 40 28.67 -12.33 -5.50
C ASN A 40 29.28 -11.30 -6.45
N LEU A 41 28.57 -10.19 -6.64
CA LEU A 41 28.88 -9.07 -7.51
C LEU A 41 28.95 -7.76 -6.71
N GLN A 42 29.27 -7.85 -5.41
CA GLN A 42 29.42 -6.69 -4.54
C GLN A 42 30.49 -5.74 -5.10
N LYS A 43 30.18 -4.43 -5.15
CA LYS A 43 31.06 -3.37 -5.70
C LYS A 43 31.42 -3.54 -7.18
N VAL A 44 30.67 -4.34 -7.95
CA VAL A 44 30.95 -4.50 -9.38
C VAL A 44 30.70 -3.19 -10.13
N ASN A 45 31.60 -2.86 -11.07
CA ASN A 45 31.41 -1.75 -11.99
C ASN A 45 30.71 -2.21 -13.27
N PHE A 46 29.39 -2.11 -13.27
CA PHE A 46 28.51 -2.36 -14.42
C PHE A 46 27.99 -1.06 -15.05
N GLN A 47 28.69 0.05 -14.85
CA GLN A 47 28.33 1.31 -15.49
C GLN A 47 28.20 1.13 -17.01
N ASP A 48 27.10 1.63 -17.57
CA ASP A 48 26.73 1.59 -18.98
C ASP A 48 26.69 0.18 -19.60
N ALA A 49 26.71 -0.90 -18.79
CA ALA A 49 26.72 -2.26 -19.29
C ALA A 49 25.36 -2.71 -19.84
N LEU A 50 25.39 -3.58 -20.86
CA LEU A 50 24.20 -4.23 -21.41
C LEU A 50 23.96 -5.54 -20.65
N ILE A 51 23.00 -5.55 -19.73
CA ILE A 51 22.68 -6.68 -18.85
C ILE A 51 21.21 -7.10 -19.03
N GLY A 52 20.59 -6.69 -20.14
CA GLY A 52 19.19 -6.96 -20.45
C GLY A 52 18.92 -8.46 -20.52
N LYS A 53 17.76 -8.89 -20.02
CA LYS A 53 17.31 -10.30 -19.96
C LYS A 53 18.23 -11.24 -19.15
N ALA A 54 19.25 -10.73 -18.46
CA ALA A 54 20.12 -11.56 -17.63
C ALA A 54 19.38 -12.12 -16.42
N ASN A 55 19.85 -13.23 -15.88
CA ASN A 55 19.35 -13.81 -14.64
C ASN A 55 20.28 -13.43 -13.48
N LEU A 56 19.86 -12.45 -12.68
CA LEU A 56 20.54 -11.96 -11.46
C LEU A 56 19.76 -12.35 -10.18
N LYS A 57 18.90 -13.37 -10.27
CA LYS A 57 18.12 -13.85 -9.11
C LYS A 57 19.06 -14.21 -7.95
N ASN A 58 18.74 -13.77 -6.74
CA ASN A 58 19.56 -13.95 -5.53
C ASN A 58 21.01 -13.40 -5.63
N ALA A 59 21.36 -12.59 -6.64
CA ALA A 59 22.71 -12.04 -6.74
C ALA A 59 22.95 -11.01 -5.63
N ASN A 60 24.20 -10.90 -5.18
CA ASN A 60 24.64 -9.82 -4.31
C ASN A 60 25.27 -8.71 -5.15
N LEU A 61 24.61 -7.56 -5.26
CA LEU A 61 25.03 -6.34 -5.96
C LEU A 61 25.15 -5.16 -4.99
N ASP A 62 25.39 -5.44 -3.70
CA ASP A 62 25.64 -4.39 -2.71
C ASP A 62 26.77 -3.46 -3.19
N ASP A 63 26.59 -2.16 -3.04
CA ASP A 63 27.51 -1.11 -3.45
C ASP A 63 27.91 -1.16 -4.95
N ALA A 64 27.16 -1.86 -5.81
CA ALA A 64 27.46 -1.95 -7.24
C ALA A 64 27.21 -0.61 -7.96
N ASN A 65 28.05 -0.32 -8.96
CA ASN A 65 27.82 0.77 -9.89
C ASN A 65 27.08 0.25 -11.12
N LEU A 66 25.80 0.57 -11.25
CA LEU A 66 24.90 0.24 -12.36
C LEU A 66 24.43 1.52 -13.08
N GLN A 67 25.14 2.64 -12.92
CA GLN A 67 24.78 3.90 -13.56
C GLN A 67 24.68 3.73 -15.08
N GLY A 68 23.57 4.17 -15.66
CA GLY A 68 23.31 4.05 -17.11
C GLY A 68 23.16 2.62 -17.65
N ALA A 69 23.19 1.60 -16.79
CA ALA A 69 23.13 0.21 -17.23
C ALA A 69 21.78 -0.14 -17.87
N TYR A 70 21.82 -0.96 -18.92
CA TYR A 70 20.62 -1.49 -19.57
C TYR A 70 20.24 -2.83 -18.94
N LEU A 71 19.17 -2.84 -18.14
CA LEU A 71 18.65 -3.96 -17.34
C LEU A 71 17.21 -4.33 -17.74
N ALA A 72 16.81 -4.01 -18.98
CA ALA A 72 15.47 -4.32 -19.46
C ALA A 72 15.19 -5.82 -19.36
N GLN A 73 14.03 -6.18 -18.79
CA GLN A 73 13.58 -7.57 -18.60
C GLN A 73 14.54 -8.44 -17.78
N THR A 74 15.46 -7.84 -17.02
CA THR A 74 16.40 -8.57 -16.18
C THR A 74 15.69 -9.15 -14.95
N ASN A 75 16.05 -10.38 -14.57
CA ASN A 75 15.51 -11.03 -13.39
C ASN A 75 16.38 -10.73 -12.16
N LEU A 76 15.95 -9.78 -11.32
CA LEU A 76 16.59 -9.35 -10.08
C LEU A 76 15.81 -9.84 -8.84
N LYS A 77 14.97 -10.86 -8.99
CA LYS A 77 14.16 -11.40 -7.89
C LYS A 77 15.07 -11.83 -6.72
N TYR A 78 14.78 -11.35 -5.52
CA TYR A 78 15.59 -11.58 -4.31
C TYR A 78 17.05 -11.09 -4.38
N ALA A 79 17.42 -10.25 -5.35
CA ALA A 79 18.76 -9.68 -5.38
C ALA A 79 18.94 -8.65 -4.26
N ARG A 80 20.16 -8.54 -3.74
CA ARG A 80 20.56 -7.47 -2.81
C ARG A 80 21.31 -6.40 -3.59
N LEU A 81 20.90 -5.15 -3.44
CA LEU A 81 21.43 -3.97 -4.11
C LEU A 81 21.62 -2.85 -3.09
N TRP A 82 22.07 -3.13 -1.87
CA TRP A 82 22.16 -2.10 -0.83
C TRP A 82 23.14 -1.00 -1.24
N ASN A 83 22.77 0.27 -1.11
CA ASN A 83 23.56 1.43 -1.55
C ASN A 83 24.02 1.40 -3.02
N ALA A 84 23.38 0.62 -3.90
CA ALA A 84 23.78 0.55 -5.30
C ALA A 84 23.50 1.88 -6.03
N ASN A 85 24.35 2.21 -7.00
CA ASN A 85 24.13 3.35 -7.90
C ASN A 85 23.43 2.87 -9.18
N LEU A 86 22.13 3.08 -9.31
CA LEU A 86 21.33 2.83 -10.51
C LEU A 86 20.89 4.15 -11.20
N GLN A 87 21.65 5.24 -11.01
CA GLN A 87 21.30 6.51 -11.62
C GLN A 87 21.20 6.37 -13.14
N ALA A 88 20.09 6.85 -13.72
CA ALA A 88 19.81 6.75 -15.16
C ALA A 88 19.83 5.32 -15.73
N ALA A 89 19.71 4.28 -14.89
CA ALA A 89 19.62 2.90 -15.37
C ALA A 89 18.28 2.63 -16.05
N GLU A 90 18.30 1.78 -17.07
CA GLU A 90 17.12 1.38 -17.84
C GLU A 90 16.65 0.00 -17.38
N LEU A 91 15.63 -0.07 -16.54
CA LEU A 91 15.04 -1.31 -16.00
C LEU A 91 13.60 -1.59 -16.50
N PRO A 92 13.20 -1.28 -17.75
CA PRO A 92 11.82 -1.51 -18.16
C PRO A 92 11.49 -3.00 -18.12
N ALA A 93 10.33 -3.32 -17.54
CA ALA A 93 9.85 -4.68 -17.32
C ALA A 93 10.82 -5.60 -16.53
N ALA A 94 11.76 -5.05 -15.76
CA ALA A 94 12.61 -5.84 -14.87
C ALA A 94 11.80 -6.49 -13.74
N ASN A 95 12.22 -7.67 -13.30
CA ASN A 95 11.61 -8.36 -12.17
C ASN A 95 12.42 -8.14 -10.90
N LEU A 96 11.97 -7.22 -10.05
CA LEU A 96 12.57 -6.84 -8.76
C LEU A 96 11.75 -7.39 -7.58
N GLU A 97 10.95 -8.45 -7.79
CA GLU A 97 10.11 -9.02 -6.73
C GLU A 97 10.98 -9.40 -5.52
N LYS A 98 10.65 -8.83 -4.36
CA LYS A 98 11.38 -9.02 -3.10
C LYS A 98 12.88 -8.74 -3.19
N ALA A 99 13.32 -7.88 -4.12
CA ALA A 99 14.69 -7.37 -4.13
C ALA A 99 14.89 -6.39 -2.96
N GLU A 100 16.11 -6.32 -2.46
CA GLU A 100 16.50 -5.39 -1.40
C GLU A 100 17.33 -4.27 -2.02
N ILE A 101 16.75 -3.08 -2.13
CA ILE A 101 17.31 -1.89 -2.79
C ILE A 101 17.35 -0.67 -1.83
N PRO A 102 17.56 -0.83 -0.50
CA PRO A 102 17.56 0.31 0.41
C PRO A 102 18.74 1.24 0.11
N ARG A 103 18.53 2.55 0.33
CA ARG A 103 19.54 3.62 0.21
C ARG A 103 20.22 3.71 -1.17
N SER A 104 19.64 3.07 -2.18
CA SER A 104 20.19 3.10 -3.53
C SER A 104 19.81 4.39 -4.25
N ASN A 105 20.65 4.78 -5.21
CA ASN A 105 20.38 5.91 -6.08
C ASN A 105 19.71 5.44 -7.37
N LEU A 106 18.41 5.67 -7.52
CA LEU A 106 17.64 5.39 -8.74
C LEU A 106 17.21 6.69 -9.45
N LYS A 107 17.89 7.80 -9.18
CA LYS A 107 17.56 9.10 -9.78
C LYS A 107 17.59 9.00 -11.31
N ASN A 108 16.55 9.51 -11.96
CA ASN A 108 16.34 9.43 -13.42
C ASN A 108 16.28 8.00 -13.99
N ALA A 109 16.17 6.95 -13.18
CA ALA A 109 16.06 5.58 -13.70
C ALA A 109 14.69 5.32 -14.32
N ASN A 110 14.64 4.37 -15.25
CA ASN A 110 13.40 3.91 -15.86
C ASN A 110 12.98 2.55 -15.30
N LEU A 111 11.93 2.53 -14.49
CA LEU A 111 11.33 1.31 -13.91
C LEU A 111 9.94 1.02 -14.51
N SER A 112 9.65 1.56 -15.69
CA SER A 112 8.35 1.38 -16.34
C SER A 112 8.03 -0.12 -16.53
N CYS A 113 6.81 -0.53 -16.21
CA CYS A 113 6.35 -1.92 -16.26
C CYS A 113 7.10 -2.90 -15.33
N ALA A 114 8.00 -2.43 -14.46
CA ALA A 114 8.76 -3.31 -13.57
C ALA A 114 7.86 -3.96 -12.49
N ASN A 115 8.31 -5.10 -11.97
CA ASN A 115 7.66 -5.78 -10.86
C ASN A 115 8.45 -5.56 -9.56
N LEU A 116 7.98 -4.64 -8.71
CA LEU A 116 8.56 -4.33 -7.39
C LEU A 116 7.80 -5.00 -6.24
N LYS A 117 6.96 -6.01 -6.52
CA LYS A 117 6.14 -6.66 -5.49
C LYS A 117 6.99 -7.14 -4.31
N GLY A 118 6.73 -6.60 -3.13
CA GLY A 118 7.44 -6.94 -1.90
C GLY A 118 8.90 -6.50 -1.84
N ALA A 119 9.38 -5.68 -2.79
CA ALA A 119 10.73 -5.12 -2.76
C ALA A 119 10.91 -4.15 -1.59
N ASP A 120 12.14 -4.05 -1.10
CA ASP A 120 12.52 -3.03 -0.13
C ASP A 120 13.26 -1.89 -0.83
N MET A 121 12.67 -0.69 -0.84
CA MET A 121 13.28 0.53 -1.37
C MET A 121 13.40 1.60 -0.28
N GLY A 122 13.56 1.18 0.98
CA GLY A 122 13.71 2.09 2.11
C GLY A 122 14.85 3.08 1.91
N SER A 123 14.56 4.38 2.06
CA SER A 123 15.51 5.47 1.85
C SER A 123 16.15 5.54 0.45
N ALA A 124 15.54 4.88 -0.54
CA ALA A 124 16.03 4.98 -1.92
C ALA A 124 15.73 6.36 -2.51
N ASN A 125 16.66 6.87 -3.33
CA ASN A 125 16.45 8.09 -4.10
C ASN A 125 15.78 7.73 -5.43
N LEU A 126 14.48 7.98 -5.54
CA LEU A 126 13.63 7.75 -6.72
C LEU A 126 13.24 9.07 -7.40
N LYS A 127 14.04 10.13 -7.22
CA LYS A 127 13.73 11.43 -7.82
C LYS A 127 13.77 11.32 -9.35
N ARG A 128 12.73 11.83 -10.02
CA ARG A 128 12.59 11.76 -11.50
C ARG A 128 12.60 10.35 -12.07
N THR A 129 12.33 9.32 -11.26
CA THR A 129 12.23 7.95 -11.73
C THR A 129 10.91 7.74 -12.50
N LEU A 130 10.95 6.98 -13.59
CA LEU A 130 9.76 6.56 -14.32
C LEU A 130 9.21 5.27 -13.68
N LEU A 131 8.04 5.34 -13.05
CA LEU A 131 7.34 4.22 -12.39
C LEU A 131 5.99 3.93 -13.07
N MET A 132 5.89 4.22 -14.36
CA MET A 132 4.67 4.00 -15.14
C MET A 132 4.36 2.51 -15.22
N ASP A 133 3.10 2.13 -14.97
CA ASP A 133 2.62 0.75 -15.05
C ASP A 133 3.39 -0.24 -14.13
N THR A 134 4.13 0.27 -13.15
CA THR A 134 4.94 -0.52 -12.22
C THR A 134 4.07 -1.18 -11.16
N ARG A 135 4.38 -2.42 -10.78
CA ARG A 135 3.68 -3.15 -9.71
C ARG A 135 4.39 -2.98 -8.38
N VAL A 136 3.75 -2.31 -7.42
CA VAL A 136 4.35 -1.95 -6.11
C VAL A 136 3.61 -2.56 -4.91
N GLN A 137 2.95 -3.71 -5.11
CA GLN A 137 2.21 -4.32 -4.01
C GLN A 137 3.17 -4.79 -2.91
N LYS A 138 2.94 -4.34 -1.68
CA LYS A 138 3.78 -4.63 -0.50
C LYS A 138 5.22 -4.09 -0.58
N THR A 139 5.52 -3.18 -1.51
CA THR A 139 6.83 -2.53 -1.58
C THR A 139 7.04 -1.61 -0.38
N ASN A 140 8.22 -1.64 0.21
CA ASN A 140 8.63 -0.69 1.25
C ASN A 140 9.25 0.56 0.61
N PHE A 141 8.60 1.70 0.77
CA PHE A 141 9.04 3.04 0.38
C PHE A 141 9.40 3.91 1.58
N ARG A 142 9.61 3.34 2.77
CA ARG A 142 9.90 4.12 3.98
C ARG A 142 11.12 5.04 3.77
N GLY A 143 10.97 6.35 3.94
CA GLY A 143 12.04 7.32 3.72
C GLY A 143 12.45 7.51 2.26
N ALA A 144 11.77 6.87 1.31
CA ALA A 144 12.12 6.96 -0.10
C ALA A 144 11.73 8.33 -0.66
N GLN A 145 12.54 8.85 -1.59
CA GLN A 145 12.33 10.16 -2.17
C GLN A 145 11.75 10.04 -3.58
N LEU A 146 10.47 10.37 -3.79
CA LEU A 146 9.80 10.24 -5.09
C LEU A 146 9.55 11.60 -5.77
N ASP A 147 10.26 12.66 -5.40
CA ASP A 147 10.07 13.98 -6.04
C ASP A 147 10.20 13.89 -7.56
N GLU A 148 9.22 14.47 -8.27
CA GLU A 148 9.16 14.47 -9.75
C GLU A 148 9.10 13.06 -10.38
N ALA A 149 8.89 11.99 -9.61
CA ALA A 149 8.70 10.65 -10.15
C ALA A 149 7.37 10.55 -10.91
N ASP A 150 7.37 9.80 -12.01
CA ASP A 150 6.17 9.52 -12.79
C ASP A 150 5.50 8.24 -12.29
N VAL A 151 4.39 8.36 -11.59
CA VAL A 151 3.65 7.25 -10.98
C VAL A 151 2.33 6.94 -11.71
N ARG A 152 2.22 7.28 -13.00
CA ARG A 152 1.03 6.95 -13.80
C ARG A 152 0.77 5.44 -13.84
N ASN A 153 -0.50 5.04 -13.71
CA ASN A 153 -0.95 3.64 -13.79
C ASN A 153 -0.22 2.66 -12.84
N ILE A 154 0.40 3.15 -11.77
CA ILE A 154 1.08 2.30 -10.81
C ILE A 154 0.06 1.35 -10.15
N SER A 155 0.41 0.07 -10.09
CA SER A 155 -0.45 -0.96 -9.52
C SER A 155 -0.07 -1.22 -8.07
N TYR A 156 -0.97 -0.90 -7.15
CA TYR A 156 -0.79 -1.10 -5.72
C TYR A 156 -2.02 -1.80 -5.12
N LYS A 157 -1.86 -2.46 -3.97
CA LYS A 157 -2.97 -3.13 -3.30
C LYS A 157 -3.58 -2.19 -2.27
N GLN A 158 -4.84 -1.79 -2.48
CA GLN A 158 -5.57 -0.90 -1.57
C GLN A 158 -6.02 -1.61 -0.28
N TRP A 159 -6.21 -2.94 -0.32
CA TRP A 159 -6.85 -3.73 0.75
C TRP A 159 -5.93 -4.81 1.33
N GLY A 160 -5.93 -4.97 2.66
CA GLY A 160 -5.20 -6.01 3.39
C GLY A 160 -4.32 -5.49 4.52
N ILE A 161 -3.93 -6.39 5.43
CA ILE A 161 -3.20 -6.06 6.67
C ILE A 161 -1.72 -5.71 6.41
N SER A 162 -1.11 -6.35 5.40
CA SER A 162 0.27 -6.08 4.97
C SER A 162 0.25 -5.11 3.79
N ARG A 163 0.23 -3.82 4.13
CA ARG A 163 0.55 -2.69 3.26
C ARG A 163 2.05 -2.45 3.47
N GLY A 164 2.85 -2.28 2.41
CA GLY A 164 4.30 -2.07 2.55
C GLY A 164 4.62 -0.83 3.42
N GLY A 165 5.88 -0.52 3.70
CA GLY A 165 6.23 0.65 4.50
C GLY A 165 6.11 1.95 3.70
N TYR A 166 5.44 2.96 4.24
CA TYR A 166 5.32 4.29 3.61
C TYR A 166 5.77 5.43 4.52
N ARG A 167 6.24 5.12 5.73
CA ARG A 167 6.64 6.16 6.69
C ARG A 167 7.70 7.10 6.12
N ASP A 168 7.61 8.39 6.40
CA ASP A 168 8.62 9.40 6.04
C ASP A 168 8.85 9.49 4.51
N ILE A 169 7.85 9.14 3.68
CA ILE A 169 7.95 9.14 2.21
C ILE A 169 7.86 10.57 1.64
N GLU A 170 8.81 10.97 0.79
CA GLU A 170 8.76 12.29 0.14
C GLU A 170 7.98 12.20 -1.18
N LEU A 171 6.79 12.81 -1.24
CA LEU A 171 5.88 12.80 -2.39
C LEU A 171 5.64 14.18 -3.02
N GLY A 172 6.56 15.14 -2.82
CA GLY A 172 6.32 16.57 -3.01
C GLY A 172 5.73 16.92 -4.37
N ASN A 173 6.36 16.42 -5.44
CA ASN A 173 6.01 16.76 -6.82
C ASN A 173 5.83 15.55 -7.75
N CYS A 174 5.37 14.39 -7.25
CA CYS A 174 5.14 13.23 -8.13
C CYS A 174 4.05 13.52 -9.19
N HIS A 175 4.29 13.05 -10.43
CA HIS A 175 3.36 13.19 -11.55
C HIS A 175 2.46 11.96 -11.73
N GLY A 176 1.24 12.15 -12.23
CA GLY A 176 0.37 11.06 -12.65
C GLY A 176 -0.72 10.66 -11.66
N SER A 177 -0.50 9.57 -10.91
CA SER A 177 -1.55 8.92 -10.12
C SER A 177 -1.86 9.64 -8.80
N GLN A 178 -2.87 10.51 -8.83
CA GLN A 178 -3.41 11.17 -7.63
C GLN A 178 -3.92 10.15 -6.59
N GLN A 179 -4.48 9.03 -7.05
CA GLN A 179 -4.97 7.98 -6.15
C GLN A 179 -3.84 7.29 -5.39
N PHE A 180 -2.69 7.06 -6.04
CA PHE A 180 -1.52 6.48 -5.37
C PHE A 180 -0.92 7.47 -4.37
N ARG A 181 -0.72 8.73 -4.76
CA ARG A 181 -0.22 9.79 -3.86
C ARG A 181 -1.05 9.86 -2.59
N ARG A 182 -2.39 9.90 -2.74
CA ARG A 182 -3.32 9.86 -1.62
C ARG A 182 -3.15 8.62 -0.76
N PHE A 183 -3.12 7.45 -1.38
CA PHE A 183 -2.95 6.18 -0.65
C PHE A 183 -1.66 6.15 0.17
N ALA A 184 -0.54 6.61 -0.41
CA ALA A 184 0.76 6.63 0.24
C ALA A 184 0.79 7.63 1.42
N MET A 185 0.27 8.85 1.24
CA MET A 185 0.12 9.83 2.34
C MET A 185 -0.77 9.30 3.46
N ASP A 186 -1.89 8.68 3.10
CA ASP A 186 -2.76 8.07 4.12
C ASP A 186 -2.00 6.96 4.87
N GLN A 187 -1.17 6.13 4.20
CA GLN A 187 -0.39 5.07 4.88
C GLN A 187 0.67 5.65 5.82
N ASP A 188 1.39 6.68 5.37
CA ASP A 188 2.39 7.38 6.18
C ASP A 188 1.78 7.87 7.50
N PHE A 189 0.65 8.60 7.43
CA PHE A 189 -0.08 9.05 8.61
C PHE A 189 -0.47 7.89 9.55
N ILE A 190 -0.97 6.77 9.00
CA ILE A 190 -1.33 5.62 9.84
C ILE A 190 -0.10 5.00 10.50
N GLU A 191 1.02 4.88 9.79
CA GLU A 191 2.27 4.36 10.34
C GLU A 191 2.82 5.28 11.43
N GLU A 192 2.81 6.59 11.21
CA GLU A 192 3.19 7.60 12.19
C GLU A 192 2.31 7.53 13.46
N PHE A 193 0.99 7.43 13.26
CA PHE A 193 0.01 7.34 14.33
C PHE A 193 0.20 6.08 15.19
N ARG A 194 0.53 4.94 14.58
CA ARG A 194 0.85 3.68 15.29
C ARG A 194 2.15 3.77 16.10
N VAL A 195 3.15 4.48 15.60
CA VAL A 195 4.47 4.57 16.26
C VAL A 195 4.40 5.46 17.50
N HIS A 196 3.70 6.59 17.43
CA HIS A 196 3.58 7.52 18.55
C HIS A 196 2.69 6.99 19.67
N ASN A 197 1.65 6.22 19.36
CA ASN A 197 0.68 5.77 20.35
C ASN A 197 0.84 4.28 20.68
N LYS A 198 1.76 3.96 21.60
CA LYS A 198 2.04 2.56 22.01
C LYS A 198 1.29 2.11 23.27
N HIS A 199 0.47 2.96 23.87
CA HIS A 199 -0.26 2.64 25.10
C HIS A 199 -1.39 1.64 24.85
N TRP A 200 -1.70 0.75 25.80
CA TRP A 200 -2.77 -0.25 25.64
C TRP A 200 -4.15 0.37 25.37
N ARG A 201 -4.44 1.53 25.97
CA ARG A 201 -5.68 2.29 25.74
C ARG A 201 -5.83 2.77 24.29
N PHE A 202 -4.71 2.99 23.59
CA PHE A 202 -4.74 3.34 22.18
C PHE A 202 -5.27 2.19 21.35
N TRP A 203 -4.78 0.97 21.61
CA TRP A 203 -5.20 -0.22 20.87
C TRP A 203 -6.70 -0.50 21.05
N LEU A 204 -7.27 -0.18 22.22
CA LEU A 204 -8.71 -0.26 22.45
C LEU A 204 -9.54 0.66 21.55
N LEU A 205 -9.00 1.82 21.14
CA LEU A 205 -9.71 2.76 20.26
C LEU A 205 -9.35 2.53 18.78
N TYR A 206 -8.09 2.21 18.51
CA TYR A 206 -7.56 2.00 17.16
C TYR A 206 -8.15 0.76 16.49
N ILE A 207 -8.30 -0.36 17.22
CA ILE A 207 -8.82 -1.61 16.64
C ILE A 207 -10.27 -1.43 16.16
N PRO A 208 -11.21 -0.92 16.97
CA PRO A 208 -12.56 -0.60 16.50
C PRO A 208 -12.55 0.36 15.31
N TRP A 209 -11.74 1.43 15.36
CA TRP A 209 -11.67 2.40 14.26
C TRP A 209 -11.15 1.79 12.94
N LEU A 210 -10.19 0.87 13.03
CA LEU A 210 -9.68 0.11 11.88
C LEU A 210 -10.75 -0.84 11.31
N ILE A 211 -11.44 -1.58 12.18
CA ILE A 211 -12.46 -2.56 11.79
C ILE A 211 -13.71 -1.89 11.21
N LEU A 212 -14.14 -0.78 11.82
CA LEU A 212 -15.37 -0.10 11.45
C LEU A 212 -15.19 0.75 10.17
N CYS A 213 -14.06 1.43 10.02
CA CYS A 213 -13.92 2.45 8.97
C CYS A 213 -12.72 2.27 8.03
N ASP A 214 -11.85 1.27 8.23
CA ASP A 214 -10.48 1.27 7.69
C ASP A 214 -9.81 2.62 7.91
N CYS A 215 -9.86 3.11 9.15
CA CYS A 215 -9.32 4.41 9.54
C CYS A 215 -9.94 5.61 8.80
N GLY A 216 -11.25 5.55 8.53
CA GLY A 216 -12.00 6.61 7.83
C GLY A 216 -11.87 6.58 6.30
N ARG A 217 -11.23 5.55 5.74
CA ARG A 217 -10.99 5.44 4.29
C ARG A 217 -12.16 4.83 3.52
N SER A 218 -12.85 3.87 4.13
CA SER A 218 -13.86 3.07 3.44
C SER A 218 -15.29 3.46 3.81
N PHE A 219 -15.93 4.19 2.89
CA PHE A 219 -17.36 4.48 2.97
C PHE A 219 -18.21 3.21 2.92
N MET A 220 -17.86 2.25 2.05
CA MET A 220 -18.64 1.02 1.88
C MET A 220 -18.58 0.13 3.13
N LEU A 221 -17.43 0.09 3.80
CA LEU A 221 -17.31 -0.65 5.06
C LEU A 221 -18.18 -0.02 6.14
N TRP A 222 -18.16 1.31 6.24
CA TRP A 222 -19.01 2.05 7.18
C TRP A 222 -20.50 1.82 6.92
N LEU A 223 -20.94 1.91 5.65
CA LEU A 223 -22.31 1.59 5.26
C LEU A 223 -22.69 0.15 5.64
N GLY A 224 -21.79 -0.80 5.41
CA GLY A 224 -21.97 -2.19 5.83
C GLY A 224 -22.19 -2.33 7.34
N TRP A 225 -21.43 -1.59 8.16
CA TRP A 225 -21.62 -1.57 9.61
C TRP A 225 -22.94 -0.92 10.04
N CYS A 226 -23.41 0.12 9.35
CA CYS A 226 -24.74 0.69 9.60
C CYS A 226 -25.85 -0.35 9.36
N ILE A 227 -25.78 -1.10 8.26
CA ILE A 227 -26.75 -2.15 7.94
C ILE A 227 -26.66 -3.29 8.96
N ALA A 228 -25.45 -3.72 9.31
CA ALA A 228 -25.24 -4.78 10.30
C ALA A 228 -25.77 -4.39 11.69
N ALA A 229 -25.62 -3.12 12.09
CA ALA A 229 -26.20 -2.60 13.32
C ALA A 229 -27.74 -2.69 13.27
N ALA A 230 -28.37 -2.21 12.20
CA ALA A 230 -29.83 -2.26 12.05
C ALA A 230 -30.37 -3.70 12.15
N VAL A 231 -29.74 -4.63 11.44
CA VAL A 231 -30.11 -6.05 11.50
C VAL A 231 -29.88 -6.64 12.90
N GLY A 232 -28.78 -6.29 13.56
CA GLY A 232 -28.46 -6.77 14.91
C GLY A 232 -29.47 -6.31 15.96
N PHE A 233 -29.91 -5.06 15.91
CA PHE A 233 -30.95 -4.54 16.81
C PHE A 233 -32.32 -5.14 16.51
N ALA A 234 -32.66 -5.38 15.24
CA ALA A 234 -33.90 -6.09 14.88
C ALA A 234 -33.97 -7.48 15.54
N PHE A 235 -32.88 -8.26 15.50
CA PHE A 235 -32.79 -9.55 16.20
C PHE A 235 -32.86 -9.39 17.73
N ALA A 236 -32.24 -8.34 18.29
CA ALA A 236 -32.32 -8.07 19.72
C ALA A 236 -33.77 -7.78 20.14
N TYR A 237 -34.52 -7.01 19.35
CA TYR A 237 -35.93 -6.72 19.60
C TYR A 237 -36.81 -7.96 19.50
N GLU A 238 -36.55 -8.82 18.51
CA GLU A 238 -37.24 -10.11 18.38
C GLU A 238 -37.02 -10.98 19.62
N HIS A 239 -35.79 -11.02 20.15
CA HIS A 239 -35.44 -11.79 21.34
C HIS A 239 -36.08 -11.24 22.63
N ILE A 240 -36.24 -9.92 22.74
CA ILE A 240 -36.93 -9.30 23.88
C ILE A 240 -38.43 -9.64 23.86
N GLY A 241 -39.02 -9.79 22.67
CA GLY A 241 -40.39 -10.26 22.48
C GLY A 241 -41.43 -9.14 22.42
N VAL A 242 -42.62 -9.50 21.92
CA VAL A 242 -43.71 -8.57 21.61
C VAL A 242 -44.23 -7.81 22.84
N ASP A 243 -44.25 -8.45 24.00
CA ASP A 243 -44.78 -7.88 25.24
C ASP A 243 -44.00 -6.65 25.73
N ALA A 244 -42.79 -6.47 25.21
CA ALA A 244 -41.94 -5.35 25.56
C ALA A 244 -42.21 -4.08 24.75
N PHE A 245 -43.01 -4.16 23.68
CA PHE A 245 -43.23 -3.06 22.74
C PHE A 245 -44.71 -2.87 22.42
N HIS A 246 -45.14 -1.61 22.36
CA HIS A 246 -46.44 -1.25 21.84
C HIS A 246 -46.33 -0.92 20.35
N LEU A 247 -47.10 -1.62 19.51
CA LEU A 247 -47.16 -1.39 18.07
C LEU A 247 -48.39 -0.54 17.72
N SER A 248 -48.20 0.40 16.79
CA SER A 248 -49.30 1.18 16.22
C SER A 248 -50.25 0.29 15.38
N ASN A 249 -51.51 0.73 15.26
CA ASN A 249 -52.56 -0.03 14.61
C ASN A 249 -52.19 -0.39 13.15
N GLY A 250 -52.08 -1.69 12.87
CA GLY A 250 -51.82 -2.23 11.52
C GLY A 250 -50.45 -2.87 11.32
N LEU A 251 -49.54 -2.76 12.29
CA LEU A 251 -48.24 -3.44 12.23
C LEU A 251 -48.32 -4.83 12.89
N ALA A 252 -47.85 -5.84 12.17
CA ALA A 252 -47.71 -7.19 12.71
C ALA A 252 -46.34 -7.35 13.38
N TRP A 253 -46.27 -8.15 14.45
CA TRP A 253 -44.99 -8.52 15.04
C TRP A 253 -44.27 -9.54 14.14
N ASN A 254 -43.39 -9.04 13.27
CA ASN A 254 -42.54 -9.84 12.40
C ASN A 254 -41.17 -9.17 12.24
N PHE A 255 -40.19 -9.93 11.75
CA PHE A 255 -38.81 -9.44 11.58
C PHE A 255 -38.73 -8.19 10.68
N ASP A 256 -39.55 -8.11 9.63
CA ASP A 256 -39.56 -6.97 8.72
C ASP A 256 -39.97 -5.67 9.42
N THR A 257 -40.96 -5.74 10.31
CA THR A 257 -41.40 -4.60 11.13
C THR A 257 -40.33 -4.18 12.13
N LEU A 258 -39.61 -5.14 12.71
CA LEU A 258 -38.51 -4.87 13.64
C LEU A 258 -37.29 -4.28 12.93
N LEU A 259 -37.00 -4.74 11.71
CA LEU A 259 -35.93 -4.18 10.88
C LEU A 259 -36.28 -2.77 10.40
N TYR A 260 -37.53 -2.53 10.01
CA TYR A 260 -38.03 -1.18 9.74
C TYR A 260 -37.84 -0.28 10.96
N TYR A 261 -38.31 -0.72 12.13
CA TYR A 261 -38.20 0.05 13.37
C TYR A 261 -36.74 0.36 13.73
N SER A 262 -35.85 -0.63 13.66
CA SER A 262 -34.42 -0.44 13.90
C SER A 262 -33.78 0.54 12.91
N THR A 263 -34.09 0.40 11.62
CA THR A 263 -33.58 1.31 10.57
C THR A 263 -34.00 2.75 10.83
N VAL A 264 -35.27 2.96 11.16
CA VAL A 264 -35.83 4.28 11.50
C VAL A 264 -35.24 4.81 12.81
N THR A 265 -34.99 3.95 13.80
CA THR A 265 -34.38 4.35 15.07
C THR A 265 -32.93 4.82 14.87
N ILE A 266 -32.15 4.12 14.03
CA ILE A 266 -30.77 4.50 13.68
C ILE A 266 -30.73 5.78 12.83
N THR A 267 -31.71 6.02 11.96
CA THR A 267 -31.66 7.11 10.96
C THR A 267 -32.41 8.38 11.36
N THR A 268 -33.57 8.24 12.01
CA THR A 268 -34.50 9.35 12.27
C THR A 268 -34.96 9.44 13.73
N LEU A 269 -34.22 8.83 14.66
CA LEU A 269 -34.40 9.00 16.12
C LEU A 269 -35.68 8.43 16.74
N GLY A 270 -36.23 7.36 16.15
CA GLY A 270 -37.34 6.60 16.71
C GLY A 270 -38.69 7.26 16.46
N PHE A 271 -39.39 6.79 15.43
CA PHE A 271 -40.80 7.13 15.24
C PHE A 271 -41.67 6.28 16.17
N GLY A 272 -42.77 6.88 16.65
CA GLY A 272 -43.70 6.30 17.63
C GLY A 272 -44.56 5.14 17.13
N ASP A 273 -44.23 4.54 15.99
CA ASP A 273 -44.93 3.38 15.42
C ASP A 273 -44.69 2.11 16.24
N VAL A 274 -43.52 2.01 16.87
CA VAL A 274 -43.16 0.97 17.83
C VAL A 274 -42.53 1.66 19.03
N THR A 275 -43.09 1.44 20.23
CA THR A 275 -42.63 2.14 21.44
C THR A 275 -42.26 1.15 22.55
N PRO A 276 -41.08 1.30 23.18
CA PRO A 276 -40.66 0.38 24.24
C PRO A 276 -41.41 0.65 25.55
N ILE A 277 -42.05 -0.38 26.09
CA ILE A 277 -42.81 -0.32 27.36
C ILE A 277 -41.90 -0.68 28.53
N THR A 278 -41.19 -1.81 28.40
CA THR A 278 -40.36 -2.36 29.48
C THR A 278 -39.06 -1.57 29.64
N ALA A 279 -38.51 -1.60 30.86
CA ALA A 279 -37.22 -0.96 31.13
C ALA A 279 -36.11 -1.55 30.24
N GLN A 280 -36.10 -2.86 30.01
CA GLN A 280 -35.10 -3.51 29.14
C GLN A 280 -35.18 -2.99 27.70
N ALA A 281 -36.37 -2.95 27.10
CA ALA A 281 -36.54 -2.42 25.75
C ALA A 281 -36.11 -0.96 25.63
N LYS A 282 -36.40 -0.13 26.65
CA LYS A 282 -35.97 1.28 26.68
C LYS A 282 -34.44 1.42 26.64
N HIS A 283 -33.70 0.59 27.38
CA HIS A 283 -32.23 0.63 27.37
C HIS A 283 -31.67 0.23 26.00
N TRP A 284 -32.24 -0.78 25.34
CA TRP A 284 -31.81 -1.19 24.00
C TRP A 284 -32.07 -0.12 22.95
N VAL A 285 -33.28 0.46 22.95
CA VAL A 285 -33.62 1.58 22.04
C VAL A 285 -32.70 2.78 22.28
N MET A 286 -32.43 3.12 23.54
CA MET A 286 -31.50 4.21 23.87
C MET A 286 -30.08 3.92 23.37
N ALA A 287 -29.60 2.67 23.52
CA ALA A 287 -28.30 2.27 23.00
C ALA A 287 -28.25 2.34 21.46
N GLU A 288 -29.32 1.96 20.77
CA GLU A 288 -29.44 2.07 19.32
C GLU A 288 -29.36 3.51 18.85
N VAL A 289 -30.10 4.42 19.51
CA VAL A 289 -30.09 5.86 19.17
C VAL A 289 -28.69 6.46 19.35
N ILE A 290 -28.00 6.14 20.46
CA ILE A 290 -26.62 6.59 20.70
C ILE A 290 -25.68 6.08 19.60
N LEU A 291 -25.81 4.80 19.23
CA LEU A 291 -25.02 4.22 18.14
C LEU A 291 -25.33 4.91 16.80
N GLY A 292 -26.60 5.19 16.51
CA GLY A 292 -27.03 5.91 15.30
C GLY A 292 -26.35 7.27 15.16
N TYR A 293 -26.26 8.05 16.24
CA TYR A 293 -25.53 9.33 16.24
C TYR A 293 -24.04 9.18 15.95
N ILE A 294 -23.39 8.17 16.53
CA ILE A 294 -21.96 7.88 16.27
C ILE A 294 -21.78 7.49 14.80
N LEU A 295 -22.67 6.66 14.26
CA LEU A 295 -22.65 6.21 12.87
C LEU A 295 -22.87 7.39 11.89
N LEU A 296 -23.80 8.29 12.19
CA LEU A 296 -24.05 9.48 11.40
C LEU A 296 -22.86 10.45 11.44
N GLY A 297 -22.31 10.71 12.63
CA GLY A 297 -21.13 11.56 12.80
C GLY A 297 -19.92 11.03 12.02
N GLY A 298 -19.68 9.71 12.07
CA GLY A 298 -18.61 9.10 11.29
C GLY A 298 -18.87 9.13 9.78
N LEU A 299 -20.12 9.00 9.33
CA LEU A 299 -20.51 9.13 7.92
C LEU A 299 -20.19 10.54 7.41
N ILE A 300 -20.60 11.56 8.15
CA ILE A 300 -20.33 12.97 7.84
C ILE A 300 -18.83 13.23 7.81
N SER A 301 -18.07 12.70 8.78
CA SER A 301 -16.62 12.82 8.82
C SER A 301 -15.95 12.18 7.59
N ILE A 302 -16.34 10.97 7.21
CA ILE A 302 -15.83 10.27 6.02
C ILE A 302 -16.19 11.05 4.74
N MET A 303 -17.42 11.55 4.62
CA MET A 303 -17.87 12.31 3.46
C MET A 303 -17.18 13.67 3.36
N SER A 304 -17.11 14.41 4.46
CA SER A 304 -16.39 15.69 4.55
C SER A 304 -14.94 15.51 4.13
N THR A 305 -14.28 14.48 4.66
CA THR A 305 -12.92 14.09 4.29
C THR A 305 -12.80 13.75 2.80
N LYS A 306 -13.79 13.11 2.19
CA LYS A 306 -13.78 12.82 0.74
C LYS A 306 -14.06 14.06 -0.13
N LEU A 307 -14.89 14.99 0.34
CA LEU A 307 -15.31 16.20 -0.39
C LEU A 307 -14.24 17.28 -0.34
N THR A 308 -13.73 17.62 0.86
CA THR A 308 -12.62 18.58 1.05
C THR A 308 -11.36 18.16 0.28
N ARG A 309 -11.16 16.85 0.08
CA ARG A 309 -10.04 16.29 -0.68
C ARG A 309 -10.24 16.27 -2.20
N ARG A 310 -11.37 16.74 -2.74
CA ARG A 310 -11.62 16.90 -4.18
C ARG A 310 -11.50 18.36 -4.66
N SER A 311 -11.51 19.31 -3.73
CA SER A 311 -11.43 20.75 -4.01
C SER A 311 -10.01 21.33 -4.01
N GLY A 312 -8.99 20.49 -3.81
CA GLY A 312 -7.57 20.86 -3.82
C GLY A 312 -6.77 20.02 -4.79
#